data_AF-A0A650CNK9-F1
#
_entry.id   AF-A0A650CNK9-F1
#
_cell.length_a   1.000
_cell.length_b   1.000
_cell.length_c   1.000
_cell.angle_alpha   90.00
_cell.angle_beta   90.00
_cell.angle_gamma   90.00
#
_symmetry.space_group_name_H-M   'P 1'
#
loop_
_entity.id
_entity.type
_entity.pdbx_description
1 polymer ?
#
loop_
_entity_poly.entity_id
_entity_poly.type
_entity_poly.pdbx_seq_one_letter_code
_entity_poly.pdbx_strand_id
1 'polypeptide(L)' 'MSSQDDINIAIKYFKNVISVGEILAVRELKALGVKEPEATIAKLIEMGVIEKGEGCYNLVRNRSETPPDKK' A
#
# COMPACT_ATOMS: atom_id res chain seq x y z
N MET A 1 14.91 8.08 3.68
CA MET A 1 14.31 7.27 4.77
C MET A 1 12.85 7.67 4.81
N SER A 2 11.92 6.81 4.37
CA SER A 2 10.49 7.15 4.35
C SER A 2 9.99 7.54 5.74
N SER A 3 9.33 8.69 5.83
CA SER A 3 8.75 9.20 7.08
C SER A 3 7.58 8.33 7.55
N GLN A 4 7.27 8.38 8.84
CA GLN A 4 6.10 7.68 9.38
C GLN A 4 4.78 8.14 8.72
N ASP A 5 4.69 9.42 8.37
CA ASP A 5 3.55 9.98 7.63
C ASP A 5 3.39 9.36 6.23
N ASP A 6 4.51 9.22 5.49
CA ASP A 6 4.54 8.60 4.16
C ASP A 6 4.01 7.16 4.21
N ILE A 7 4.44 6.40 5.22
CA ILE A 7 3.98 5.03 5.46
C ILE A 7 2.48 5.01 5.73
N ASN A 8 1.97 5.88 6.60
CA ASN A 8 0.55 5.93 6.94
C ASN A 8 -0.33 6.28 5.73
N ILE A 9 0.10 7.24 4.91
CA ILE A 9 -0.59 7.61 3.66
C ILE A 9 -0.65 6.41 2.71
N ALA A 10 0.47 5.73 2.52
CA ALA A 10 0.57 4.60 1.62
C ALA A 10 -0.27 3.39 2.11
N ILE A 11 -0.27 3.08 3.41
CA ILE A 11 -1.17 2.04 3.98
C ILE A 11 -2.63 2.38 3.66
N LYS A 12 -3.05 3.62 3.92
CA LYS A 12 -4.42 4.06 3.67
C LYS A 12 -4.78 3.94 2.19
N TYR A 13 -3.84 4.28 1.31
CA TYR A 13 -4.01 4.11 -0.13
C TYR A 13 -4.24 2.64 -0.51
N PHE A 14 -3.32 1.73 -0.15
CA PHE A 14 -3.42 0.31 -0.53
C PHE A 14 -4.64 -0.40 0.07
N LYS A 15 -5.13 0.04 1.24
CA LYS A 15 -6.40 -0.43 1.81
C LYS A 15 -7.63 -0.12 0.95
N ASN A 16 -7.59 0.94 0.14
CA ASN A 16 -8.71 1.33 -0.73
C ASN A 16 -8.61 0.71 -2.12
N VAL A 17 -7.41 0.58 -2.69
CA VAL A 17 -7.25 0.08 -4.07
C VAL A 17 -7.13 -1.45 -4.17
N ILE A 18 -6.76 -2.15 -3.08
CA ILE A 18 -6.57 -3.61 -2.98
C ILE A 18 -5.47 -4.17 -3.90
N SER A 19 -5.47 -3.81 -5.19
CA SER A 19 -4.47 -4.17 -6.19
C SER A 19 -4.22 -2.97 -7.11
N VAL A 20 -2.95 -2.66 -7.37
CA VAL A 20 -2.58 -1.55 -8.26
C VAL A 20 -1.27 -1.84 -8.98
N GLY A 21 -1.19 -1.44 -10.26
CA GLY A 21 0.03 -1.57 -11.06
C GLY A 21 1.19 -0.72 -10.51
N GLU A 22 2.43 -1.18 -10.65
CA GLU A 22 3.60 -0.55 -10.04
C GLU A 22 3.76 0.93 -10.44
N ILE A 23 3.61 1.21 -11.73
CA ILE A 23 3.73 2.57 -12.29
C ILE A 23 2.65 3.49 -11.70
N LEU A 24 1.42 2.97 -11.59
CA LEU A 24 0.30 3.75 -11.08
C LEU A 24 0.45 4.01 -9.57
N ALA A 25 0.86 3.00 -8.80
CA ALA A 25 1.10 3.11 -7.37
C ALA A 25 2.11 4.22 -7.05
N VAL A 26 3.25 4.23 -7.75
CA VAL A 26 4.27 5.27 -7.56
C VAL A 26 3.71 6.66 -7.89
N ARG A 27 2.96 6.77 -8.99
CA ARG A 27 2.37 8.05 -9.44
C ARG A 27 1.35 8.58 -8.43
N GLU A 28 0.44 7.73 -7.96
CA GLU A 28 -0.61 8.12 -7.02
C GLU A 28 -0.03 8.45 -5.64
N LEU A 29 0.94 7.68 -5.14
CA LEU A 29 1.62 7.99 -3.88
C LEU A 29 2.33 9.34 -3.93
N LYS A 30 3.01 9.68 -5.04
CA LYS A 30 3.57 11.04 -5.23
C LYS A 30 2.50 12.11 -5.21
N ALA A 31 1.36 11.88 -5.86
CA ALA A 31 0.25 12.82 -5.88
C ALA A 31 -0.38 13.02 -4.48
N LEU A 32 -0.33 11.98 -3.63
CA LEU A 32 -0.75 12.03 -2.23
C LEU A 32 0.28 12.69 -1.29
N GLY A 33 1.43 13.12 -1.81
CA GLY A 33 2.46 13.81 -1.05
C GLY A 33 3.55 12.91 -0.45
N VAL A 34 3.58 11.61 -0.80
CA VAL A 34 4.65 10.71 -0.38
C VAL A 34 5.94 11.10 -1.09
N LYS A 35 6.99 11.41 -0.32
CA LYS A 35 8.26 11.93 -0.85
C LYS A 35 9.06 10.86 -1.58
N GLU A 36 9.14 9.67 -0.96
CA GLU A 36 9.90 8.53 -1.46
C GLU A 36 8.95 7.32 -1.64
N PRO A 37 8.12 7.29 -2.69
CA PRO A 37 7.11 6.24 -2.87
C PRO A 37 7.73 4.85 -3.01
N GLU A 38 8.83 4.71 -3.77
CA GLU A 38 9.50 3.43 -3.98
C GLU A 38 10.07 2.86 -2.68
N ALA A 39 10.74 3.69 -1.88
CA ALA A 39 11.25 3.30 -0.56
C ALA A 39 10.10 2.95 0.42
N THR A 40 8.99 3.68 0.33
CA THR A 40 7.81 3.44 1.17
C THR A 40 7.14 2.12 0.81
N ILE A 41 6.98 1.84 -0.48
CA ILE A 41 6.47 0.56 -1.01
C ILE A 41 7.37 -0.60 -0.58
N ALA A 42 8.70 -0.47 -0.74
CA ALA A 42 9.64 -1.50 -0.29
C ALA A 42 9.44 -1.80 1.20
N LYS A 43 9.30 -0.77 2.03
CA LYS A 43 9.05 -0.92 3.46
C LYS A 43 7.69 -1.57 3.77
N LEU A 44 6.64 -1.26 3.02
CA LEU A 44 5.33 -1.91 3.14
C LEU A 44 5.40 -3.40 2.80
N ILE A 45 6.23 -3.78 1.82
CA ILE A 45 6.50 -5.18 1.47
C ILE A 45 7.25 -5.87 2.62
N GLU A 46 8.31 -5.24 3.14
CA GLU A 46 9.05 -5.76 4.31
C GLU A 46 8.16 -5.93 5.54
N MET A 47 7.19 -5.03 5.74
CA MET A 47 6.21 -5.11 6.82
C MET A 47 5.10 -6.13 6.59
N GLY A 48 5.01 -6.74 5.41
CA GLY A 48 3.95 -7.68 5.04
C GLY A 48 2.58 -7.02 4.90
N VAL A 49 2.51 -5.71 4.64
CA VAL A 49 1.26 -5.00 4.37
C VAL A 49 0.82 -5.23 2.94
N ILE A 50 1.76 -5.24 2.00
CA ILE A 50 1.53 -5.47 0.58
C ILE A 50 2.50 -6.52 0.04
N GLU A 51 2.12 -7.18 -1.05
CA GLU A 51 2.94 -8.13 -1.79
C GLU A 51 3.17 -7.62 -3.21
N LYS A 52 4.35 -7.93 -3.76
CA LYS A 52 4.69 -7.65 -5.14
C LYS A 52 4.33 -8.86 -6.02
N GLY A 53 3.44 -8.65 -6.98
CA GLY A 53 3.15 -9.60 -8.07
C GLY A 53 3.88 -9.23 -9.36
N GLU A 54 3.43 -9.79 -10.48
CA GLU A 54 3.94 -9.43 -11.82
C GLU A 54 3.37 -8.07 -12.23
N GLY A 55 4.16 -7.00 -12.06
CA GLY A 55 3.77 -5.65 -12.48
C GLY A 55 2.79 -4.93 -11.57
N CYS A 56 2.43 -5.53 -10.42
CA CYS A 56 1.41 -5.01 -9.50
C CYS A 56 1.81 -5.16 -8.03
N TYR A 57 1.23 -4.31 -7.18
CA TYR A 57 1.24 -4.42 -5.73
C TYR A 57 -0.15 -4.78 -5.22
N ASN A 58 -0.23 -5.77 -4.33
CA ASN A 58 -1.47 -6.28 -3.76
C ASN A 58 -1.46 -6.11 -2.24
N LEU A 59 -2.58 -5.71 -1.65
CA LEU A 59 -2.74 -5.68 -0.21
C LEU A 59 -2.78 -7.11 0.35
N VAL A 60 -1.94 -7.40 1.34
CA VAL A 60 -2.00 -8.66 2.09
C VAL A 60 -3.27 -8.67 2.92
N ARG A 61 -4.22 -9.54 2.57
CA ARG A 61 -5.39 -9.78 3.40
C ARG A 61 -5.01 -10.69 4.54
N ASN A 62 -4.78 -10.10 5.72
CA ASN A 62 -4.81 -10.89 6.94
C ASN A 62 -6.25 -11.38 7.16
N ARG A 63 -6.44 -12.71 7.20
CA ARG A 63 -7.75 -13.37 7.40
C ARG A 63 -8.44 -13.05 8.74
N SER A 64 -7.88 -12.16 9.56
CA SER A 64 -8.44 -11.74 10.85
C SER A 64 -9.41 -10.56 10.76
N GLU A 65 -9.57 -9.91 9.62
CA GLU A 65 -10.61 -8.89 9.41
C GLU A 65 -11.77 -9.52 8.63
N THR A 66 -12.55 -10.38 9.31
CA THR A 66 -13.94 -10.59 8.92
C THR A 66 -14.61 -9.22 8.86
N PRO A 67 -15.20 -8.80 7.74
CA PRO A 67 -16.04 -7.60 7.76
C PRO A 67 -17.11 -7.82 8.85
N PRO A 68 -17.29 -6.90 9.82
CA PRO A 68 -18.47 -6.97 10.67
C PRO A 68 -19.68 -6.94 9.72
N ASP A 69 -20.50 -7.96 9.90
CA ASP A 69 -21.72 -8.27 9.19
C ASP A 69 -22.38 -7.02 8.60
N LYS A 70 -22.55 -7.00 7.28
CA LYS A 70 -23.60 -6.17 6.67
C LYS A 70 -24.93 -6.77 7.13
N LYS A 71 -25.46 -6.25 8.24
CA LYS A 71 -26.83 -6.48 8.69
C LYS A 71 -27.80 -5.57 7.93
#